data_AF-A0A2D4JRG0-F1
#
_entry.id   AF-A0A2D4JRG0-F1
#
_cell.length_a   1.000
_cell.length_b   1.000
_cell.length_c   1.000
_cell.angle_alpha   90.00
_cell.angle_beta   90.00
_cell.angle_gamma   90.00
#
_symmetry.space_group_name_H-M   'P 1'
#
loop_
_entity.id
_entity.type
_entity.pdbx_description
1 polymer ?
#
loop_
_entity_poly.entity_id
_entity_poly.type
_entity_poly.pdbx_seq_one_letter_code
_entity_poly.pdbx_strand_id
1 'polypeptide(L)'
;VYEKEARLKETMKIMGLNNGILWLSWFISSLIPILISAGLLTFILKNGNLFSYSDPGVIFLFLSLFGVVTISQCFLISTFFSRANIAAACGGIIYFILYLPYVLCEAWQNYIGFSVRIFASLLSSVAFGYGCEYVSLFEEQGIGLQWNNFFERPVEEDNFSMTISVFMMVLDSFLYGLMTWYIESVFPGQYGIPRPWYFPFMKSYWFGEKSGGQWLPSHAAGSSEICMEEDPSHLPLGVSIKNLVKVYRDGKKLAVDGLTLNFYEGQITSFLGHNGAGKTTTMSILTGLFPPTSGTAFILGKDISSELNTIRKNLGVCPQHNVLFDE
;
A
#
# COMPACT_ATOMS: atom_id res chain seq x y z
N VAL A 1 -3.97 -1.11 9.06
CA VAL A 1 -2.83 -0.74 9.94
C VAL A 1 -2.55 -1.78 11.01
N TYR A 2 -3.58 -2.36 11.66
CA TYR A 2 -3.41 -3.45 12.64
C TYR A 2 -2.56 -4.61 12.11
N GLU A 3 -2.86 -5.15 10.92
CA GLU A 3 -2.03 -6.20 10.30
C GLU A 3 -0.58 -5.79 10.02
N LYS A 4 -0.35 -4.50 9.74
CA LYS A 4 0.99 -3.95 9.50
C LYS A 4 1.80 -3.91 10.80
N GLU A 5 1.13 -3.63 11.91
CA GLU A 5 1.71 -3.65 13.26
C GLU A 5 1.99 -5.09 13.72
N ALA A 6 1.04 -6.00 13.52
CA ALA A 6 1.17 -7.44 13.82
C ALA A 6 2.07 -8.21 12.84
N ARG A 7 2.62 -7.54 11.81
CA ARG A 7 3.50 -8.10 10.76
C ARG A 7 2.87 -9.19 9.89
N LEU A 8 1.55 -9.39 9.98
CA LEU A 8 0.82 -10.38 9.19
C LEU A 8 1.02 -10.16 7.68
N LYS A 9 1.02 -8.90 7.24
CA LYS A 9 1.25 -8.52 5.84
C LYS A 9 2.61 -9.00 5.32
N GLU A 10 3.67 -8.86 6.10
CA GLU A 10 5.02 -9.29 5.67
C GLU A 10 5.18 -10.80 5.74
N THR A 11 4.55 -11.46 6.72
CA THR A 11 4.49 -12.93 6.75
C THR A 11 3.77 -13.48 5.52
N MET A 12 2.63 -12.90 5.13
CA MET A 12 1.91 -13.28 3.90
C MET A 12 2.79 -13.09 2.65
N LYS A 13 3.59 -12.01 2.59
CA LYS A 13 4.56 -11.83 1.49
C LYS A 13 5.67 -12.87 1.51
N ILE A 14 6.16 -13.28 2.69
CA ILE A 14 7.13 -14.37 2.84
C ILE A 14 6.53 -15.70 2.35
N MET A 15 5.24 -15.93 2.57
CA MET A 15 4.49 -17.07 2.03
C MET A 15 4.26 -17.00 0.50
N GLY A 16 4.72 -15.93 -0.17
CA GLY A 16 4.66 -15.77 -1.63
C GLY A 16 3.42 -15.03 -2.14
N LEU A 17 2.60 -14.44 -1.27
CA LEU A 17 1.47 -13.60 -1.69
C LEU A 17 1.94 -12.25 -2.24
N ASN A 18 1.33 -11.82 -3.34
CA ASN A 18 1.61 -10.53 -3.95
C ASN A 18 0.82 -9.41 -3.25
N ASN A 19 1.41 -8.21 -3.13
CA ASN A 19 0.79 -7.04 -2.50
C ASN A 19 -0.54 -6.66 -3.15
N GLY A 20 -0.64 -6.79 -4.48
CA GLY A 20 -1.86 -6.46 -5.22
C GLY A 20 -3.06 -7.31 -4.78
N ILE A 21 -2.84 -8.59 -4.47
CA ILE A 21 -3.90 -9.49 -4.01
C ILE A 21 -4.36 -9.10 -2.60
N LEU A 22 -3.42 -8.72 -1.73
CA LEU A 22 -3.75 -8.26 -0.37
C LEU A 22 -4.62 -7.00 -0.41
N TRP A 23 -4.26 -6.01 -1.23
CA TRP A 23 -5.07 -4.79 -1.39
C TRP A 23 -6.43 -5.06 -2.02
N LEU A 24 -6.49 -5.93 -3.02
CA LEU A 24 -7.74 -6.30 -3.67
C LEU A 24 -8.68 -7.03 -2.70
N SER A 25 -8.14 -7.90 -1.84
CA SER A 25 -8.90 -8.54 -0.76
C SER A 25 -9.47 -7.50 0.21
N TRP A 26 -8.63 -6.58 0.70
CA TRP A 26 -9.05 -5.49 1.57
C TRP A 26 -10.09 -4.57 0.91
N PHE A 27 -9.93 -4.30 -0.38
CA PHE A 27 -10.86 -3.48 -1.15
C PHE A 27 -12.23 -4.15 -1.24
N ILE A 28 -12.30 -5.42 -1.64
CA ILE A 28 -13.55 -6.16 -1.78
C ILE A 28 -14.26 -6.30 -0.43
N SER A 29 -13.54 -6.68 0.63
CA SER A 29 -14.11 -6.83 1.97
C SER A 29 -14.64 -5.51 2.53
N SER A 30 -14.04 -4.37 2.17
CA SER A 30 -14.51 -3.04 2.58
C SER A 30 -15.64 -2.51 1.71
N LEU A 31 -15.70 -2.92 0.44
CA LEU A 31 -16.70 -2.47 -0.52
C LEU A 31 -18.09 -3.04 -0.22
N ILE A 32 -18.18 -4.32 0.16
CA ILE A 32 -19.45 -5.00 0.46
C ILE A 32 -20.30 -4.24 1.50
N PRO A 33 -19.81 -3.93 2.72
CA PRO A 33 -20.63 -3.22 3.71
C PRO A 33 -21.01 -1.80 3.25
N ILE A 34 -20.13 -1.12 2.51
CA ILE A 34 -20.42 0.21 1.96
C ILE A 34 -21.53 0.15 0.91
N LEU A 35 -21.51 -0.83 0.00
CA LEU A 35 -22.59 -1.03 -0.97
C LEU A 35 -23.93 -1.32 -0.30
N ILE A 36 -23.93 -2.14 0.75
CA ILE A 36 -25.15 -2.41 1.53
C ILE A 36 -25.67 -1.11 2.17
N SER A 37 -24.78 -0.32 2.77
CA SER A 37 -25.16 0.97 3.38
C SER A 37 -25.69 1.98 2.36
N ALA A 38 -25.09 2.05 1.16
CA ALA A 38 -25.53 2.91 0.07
C ALA A 38 -26.89 2.48 -0.48
N GLY A 39 -27.13 1.17 -0.59
CA GLY A 39 -28.43 0.62 -0.99
C GLY A 39 -29.54 0.96 0.02
N LEU A 40 -29.24 0.79 1.31
CA LEU A 40 -30.17 1.12 2.40
C LEU A 40 -30.45 2.63 2.45
N LEU A 41 -29.44 3.47 2.26
CA LEU A 41 -29.61 4.92 2.18
C LEU A 41 -30.48 5.31 0.98
N THR A 42 -30.23 4.75 -0.20
CA THR A 42 -31.05 5.01 -1.39
C THR A 42 -32.51 4.61 -1.18
N PHE A 43 -32.75 3.46 -0.52
CA PHE A 43 -34.10 3.02 -0.17
C PHE A 43 -34.81 3.98 0.78
N ILE A 44 -34.12 4.48 1.81
CA ILE A 44 -34.65 5.48 2.74
C ILE A 44 -34.96 6.79 2.01
N LEU A 45 -34.06 7.26 1.15
CA LEU A 45 -34.24 8.50 0.42
C LEU A 45 -35.45 8.47 -0.52
N LYS A 46 -35.70 7.33 -1.18
CA LYS A 46 -36.85 7.17 -2.07
C LYS A 46 -38.17 7.04 -1.29
N ASN A 47 -38.20 6.19 -0.27
CA ASN A 47 -39.42 5.96 0.51
C ASN A 47 -39.75 7.11 1.48
N GLY A 48 -38.73 7.88 1.86
CA GLY A 48 -38.87 9.08 2.70
C GLY A 48 -39.33 10.32 1.94
N ASN A 49 -39.64 10.21 0.64
CA ASN A 49 -40.02 11.34 -0.23
C ASN A 49 -39.01 12.51 -0.20
N LEU A 50 -37.73 12.23 0.02
CA LEU A 50 -36.65 13.22 -0.06
C LEU A 50 -36.22 13.45 -1.51
N PHE A 51 -36.14 12.39 -2.31
CA PHE A 51 -35.90 12.42 -3.75
C PHE A 51 -37.05 11.75 -4.49
N SER A 52 -38.11 12.52 -4.75
CA SER A 52 -39.32 12.06 -5.41
C SER A 52 -39.12 11.88 -6.91
N TYR A 53 -38.41 12.80 -7.58
CA TYR A 53 -38.25 12.85 -9.02
C TYR A 53 -37.04 12.08 -9.53
N SER A 54 -35.99 12.00 -8.73
CA SER A 54 -34.74 11.33 -9.12
C SER A 54 -34.85 9.79 -9.18
N ASP A 55 -34.11 9.19 -10.12
CA ASP A 55 -34.03 7.75 -10.33
C ASP A 55 -33.19 7.07 -9.23
N PRO A 56 -33.73 6.07 -8.49
CA PRO A 56 -32.99 5.40 -7.42
C PRO A 56 -31.67 4.75 -7.89
N GLY A 57 -31.64 4.24 -9.13
CA GLY A 57 -30.45 3.61 -9.70
C GLY A 57 -29.27 4.57 -9.86
N VAL A 58 -29.53 5.82 -10.25
CA VAL A 58 -28.47 6.83 -10.44
C VAL A 58 -27.93 7.27 -9.08
N ILE A 59 -28.81 7.50 -8.10
CA ILE A 59 -28.42 7.85 -6.73
C ILE A 59 -27.57 6.73 -6.11
N PHE A 60 -27.98 5.48 -6.26
CA PHE A 60 -27.20 4.33 -5.77
C PHE A 60 -25.82 4.25 -6.43
N LEU A 61 -25.74 4.46 -7.75
CA LEU A 61 -24.47 4.47 -8.46
C LEU A 61 -23.58 5.63 -7.98
N PHE A 62 -24.14 6.82 -7.79
CA PHE A 62 -23.40 7.98 -7.30
C PHE A 62 -22.85 7.77 -5.88
N LEU A 63 -23.67 7.25 -4.96
CA LEU A 63 -23.25 6.92 -3.59
C LEU A 63 -22.23 5.77 -3.55
N SER A 64 -22.38 4.74 -4.39
CA SER A 64 -21.42 3.64 -4.46
C SER A 64 -20.06 4.08 -5.00
N LEU A 65 -20.04 4.99 -6.00
CA LEU A 65 -18.82 5.61 -6.48
C LEU A 65 -18.11 6.40 -5.37
N PHE A 66 -18.84 7.23 -4.62
CA PHE A 66 -18.26 7.93 -3.46
C PHE A 66 -17.68 6.96 -2.43
N GLY A 67 -18.35 5.83 -2.21
CA GLY A 67 -17.84 4.73 -1.38
C GLY A 67 -16.49 4.17 -1.87
N VAL A 68 -16.37 3.91 -3.17
CA VAL A 68 -15.12 3.44 -3.79
C VAL A 68 -13.99 4.45 -3.60
N VAL A 69 -14.24 5.74 -3.86
CA VAL A 69 -13.24 6.80 -3.68
C VAL A 69 -12.81 6.93 -2.22
N THR A 70 -13.76 6.85 -1.29
CA THR A 70 -13.50 6.92 0.15
C THR A 70 -12.63 5.75 0.61
N ILE A 71 -12.85 4.53 0.10
CA ILE A 71 -11.97 3.38 0.39
C ILE A 71 -10.55 3.67 -0.12
N SER A 72 -10.40 4.13 -1.36
CA SER A 72 -9.09 4.45 -1.96
C SER A 72 -8.35 5.54 -1.15
N GLN A 73 -9.07 6.55 -0.67
CA GLN A 73 -8.55 7.60 0.20
C GLN A 73 -8.13 7.06 1.58
N CYS A 74 -8.94 6.18 2.18
CA CYS A 74 -8.61 5.50 3.43
C CYS A 74 -7.35 4.64 3.29
N PHE A 75 -7.18 3.95 2.16
CA PHE A 75 -5.96 3.19 1.88
C PHE A 75 -4.74 4.09 1.79
N LEU A 76 -4.83 5.21 1.07
CA LEU A 76 -3.76 6.20 0.99
C LEU A 76 -3.36 6.70 2.38
N ILE A 77 -4.32 7.16 3.18
CA ILE A 77 -4.07 7.64 4.55
C ILE A 77 -3.45 6.53 5.42
N SER A 78 -3.92 5.29 5.29
CA SER A 78 -3.42 4.15 6.07
C SER A 78 -1.94 3.83 5.81
N THR A 79 -1.40 4.14 4.63
CA THR A 79 0.01 3.85 4.30
C THR A 79 0.99 4.65 5.16
N PHE A 80 0.61 5.88 5.55
CA PHE A 80 1.43 6.78 6.35
C PHE A 80 1.54 6.40 7.83
N PHE A 81 0.60 5.60 8.34
CA PHE A 81 0.61 5.19 9.74
C PHE A 81 1.34 3.87 9.96
N SER A 82 2.06 3.79 11.08
CA SER A 82 2.77 2.58 11.52
C SER A 82 2.10 1.90 12.72
N ARG A 83 1.30 2.63 13.53
CA ARG A 83 0.62 2.11 14.73
C ARG A 83 -0.89 2.18 14.57
N ALA A 84 -1.60 1.12 14.94
CA ALA A 84 -3.04 0.99 14.74
C ALA A 84 -3.86 2.00 15.56
N ASN A 85 -3.55 2.16 16.84
CA ASN A 85 -4.29 3.06 17.73
C ASN A 85 -4.20 4.53 17.28
N ILE A 86 -3.00 4.96 16.85
CA ILE A 86 -2.78 6.32 16.33
C ILE A 86 -3.55 6.49 15.02
N ALA A 87 -3.50 5.50 14.12
CA ALA A 87 -4.23 5.55 12.87
C ALA A 87 -5.75 5.60 13.06
N ALA A 88 -6.29 4.84 14.00
CA ALA A 88 -7.73 4.83 14.29
C ALA A 88 -8.21 6.20 14.81
N ALA A 89 -7.46 6.82 15.74
CA ALA A 89 -7.80 8.14 16.28
C ALA A 89 -7.59 9.26 15.25
N CYS A 90 -6.46 9.25 14.53
CA CYS A 90 -6.12 10.31 13.58
C CYS A 90 -6.89 10.18 12.26
N GLY A 91 -7.30 8.98 11.86
CA GLY A 91 -7.98 8.73 10.60
C GLY A 91 -9.29 9.51 10.47
N GLY A 92 -10.12 9.50 11.52
CA GLY A 92 -11.35 10.30 11.57
C GLY A 92 -11.09 11.80 11.53
N ILE A 93 -10.08 12.27 12.27
CA ILE A 93 -9.70 13.70 12.28
C ILE A 93 -9.24 14.16 10.89
N ILE A 94 -8.41 13.36 10.22
CA ILE A 94 -7.95 13.65 8.86
C ILE A 94 -9.13 13.66 7.88
N TYR A 95 -10.08 12.73 8.03
CA TYR A 95 -11.29 12.72 7.22
C TYR A 95 -12.12 14.01 7.38
N PHE A 96 -12.30 14.48 8.62
CA PHE A 96 -12.98 15.77 8.87
C PHE A 96 -12.23 16.96 8.27
N ILE A 97 -10.90 16.99 8.39
CA ILE A 97 -10.09 18.07 7.80
C ILE A 97 -10.21 18.06 6.27
N LEU A 98 -10.26 16.88 5.64
CA LEU A 98 -10.42 16.74 4.19
C LEU A 98 -11.82 17.15 3.70
N TYR A 99 -12.82 17.19 4.58
CA TYR A 99 -14.15 17.72 4.27
C TYR A 99 -14.22 19.26 4.33
N LEU A 100 -13.42 19.92 5.18
CA LEU A 100 -13.47 21.40 5.34
C LEU A 100 -13.32 22.22 4.04
N PRO A 101 -12.47 21.84 3.07
CA PRO A 101 -12.36 22.55 1.80
C PRO A 101 -13.69 22.66 1.04
N TYR A 102 -14.59 21.67 1.16
CA TYR A 102 -15.92 21.74 0.55
C TYR A 102 -16.73 22.88 1.16
N VAL A 103 -16.80 22.96 2.48
CA VAL A 103 -17.52 24.02 3.21
C VAL A 103 -17.00 25.41 2.84
N LEU A 104 -15.68 25.56 2.68
CA LEU A 104 -15.08 26.82 2.24
C LEU A 104 -15.41 27.17 0.79
N CYS A 105 -15.45 26.17 -0.09
CA CYS A 105 -15.84 26.37 -1.48
C CYS A 105 -17.30 26.80 -1.61
N GLU A 106 -18.19 26.19 -0.84
CA GLU A 106 -19.61 26.55 -0.77
C GLU A 106 -19.78 27.98 -0.24
N ALA A 107 -19.06 28.35 0.83
CA ALA A 107 -19.12 29.70 1.39
C ALA A 107 -18.67 30.81 0.43
N TRP A 108 -17.78 30.51 -0.53
CA TRP A 108 -17.23 31.47 -1.49
C TRP A 108 -17.61 31.15 -2.95
N GLN A 109 -18.73 30.45 -3.18
CA GLN A 109 -19.18 30.01 -4.51
C GLN A 109 -19.21 31.12 -5.57
N ASN A 110 -19.52 32.36 -5.17
CA ASN A 110 -19.61 33.55 -6.04
C ASN A 110 -18.25 34.10 -6.53
N TYR A 111 -17.14 33.76 -5.86
CA TYR A 111 -15.80 34.26 -6.20
C TYR A 111 -14.91 33.18 -6.84
N ILE A 112 -15.33 31.92 -6.78
CA ILE A 112 -14.54 30.77 -7.23
C ILE A 112 -14.87 30.47 -8.70
N GLY A 113 -13.90 30.70 -9.58
CA GLY A 113 -13.99 30.34 -11.00
C GLY A 113 -13.89 28.83 -11.25
N PHE A 114 -14.30 28.42 -12.46
CA PHE A 114 -14.35 27.02 -12.90
C PHE A 114 -13.06 26.22 -12.66
N SER A 115 -11.89 26.79 -12.98
CA SER A 115 -10.60 26.11 -12.79
C SER A 115 -10.32 25.78 -11.33
N VAL A 116 -10.66 26.69 -10.40
CA VAL A 116 -10.45 26.46 -8.96
C VAL A 116 -11.41 25.38 -8.46
N ARG A 117 -12.64 25.32 -8.97
CA ARG A 117 -13.58 24.22 -8.64
C ARG A 117 -13.04 22.87 -9.10
N ILE A 118 -12.47 22.78 -10.30
CA ILE A 118 -11.80 21.57 -10.79
C ILE A 118 -10.65 21.14 -9.87
N PHE A 119 -9.75 22.07 -9.52
CA PHE A 119 -8.64 21.72 -8.63
C PHE A 119 -9.10 21.35 -7.22
N ALA A 120 -10.12 22.04 -6.69
CA ALA A 120 -10.72 21.69 -5.41
C ALA A 120 -11.42 20.32 -5.47
N SER A 121 -12.01 19.95 -6.61
CA SER A 121 -12.65 18.65 -6.83
C SER A 121 -11.68 17.46 -6.90
N LEU A 122 -10.36 17.69 -6.92
CA LEU A 122 -9.35 16.65 -6.74
C LEU A 122 -9.30 16.13 -5.27
N LEU A 123 -9.95 16.86 -4.36
CA LEU A 123 -10.38 16.30 -3.08
C LEU A 123 -11.75 15.64 -3.28
N SER A 124 -11.77 14.33 -3.11
CA SER A 124 -12.96 13.47 -3.23
C SER A 124 -14.20 14.02 -2.51
N SER A 125 -14.02 14.61 -1.32
CA SER A 125 -15.09 15.19 -0.50
C SER A 125 -15.76 16.39 -1.18
N VAL A 126 -14.98 17.18 -1.91
CA VAL A 126 -15.46 18.36 -2.65
C VAL A 126 -16.20 17.95 -3.90
N ALA A 127 -15.67 16.98 -4.67
CA ALA A 127 -16.35 16.44 -5.85
C ALA A 127 -17.72 15.85 -5.51
N PHE A 128 -17.80 15.07 -4.43
CA PHE A 128 -19.07 14.53 -3.94
C PHE A 128 -20.03 15.62 -3.47
N GLY A 129 -19.54 16.61 -2.71
CA GLY A 129 -20.36 17.71 -2.23
C GLY A 129 -21.02 18.51 -3.36
N TYR A 130 -20.25 18.90 -4.38
CA TYR A 130 -20.82 19.53 -5.58
C TYR A 130 -21.82 18.61 -6.29
N GLY A 131 -21.53 17.31 -6.42
CA GLY A 131 -22.48 16.36 -6.99
C GLY A 131 -23.81 16.29 -6.22
N CYS A 132 -23.78 16.36 -4.88
CA CYS A 132 -24.98 16.45 -4.05
C CYS A 132 -25.75 17.76 -4.26
N GLU A 133 -25.05 18.89 -4.37
CA GLU A 133 -25.68 20.18 -4.68
C GLU A 133 -26.45 20.11 -6.01
N TYR A 134 -25.84 19.53 -7.06
CA TYR A 134 -26.52 19.36 -8.36
C TYR A 134 -27.70 18.39 -8.29
N VAL A 135 -27.62 17.30 -7.50
CA VAL A 135 -28.77 16.43 -7.26
C VAL A 135 -29.92 17.23 -6.64
N SER A 136 -29.63 18.11 -5.67
CA SER A 136 -30.63 18.99 -5.06
C SER A 136 -31.25 19.94 -6.07
N LEU A 137 -30.45 20.59 -6.93
CA LEU A 137 -30.95 21.53 -7.93
C LEU A 137 -31.88 20.86 -8.96
N PHE A 138 -31.56 19.65 -9.42
CA PHE A 138 -32.44 18.91 -10.33
C PHE A 138 -33.75 18.47 -9.67
N GLU A 139 -33.71 18.17 -8.37
CA GLU A 139 -34.90 17.82 -7.60
C GLU A 139 -35.79 19.04 -7.35
N GLU A 140 -35.20 20.21 -7.03
CA GLU A 140 -35.92 21.48 -6.87
C GLU A 140 -36.64 21.92 -8.14
N GLN A 141 -36.07 21.63 -9.31
CA GLN A 141 -36.68 21.91 -10.62
C GLN A 141 -37.77 20.90 -11.01
N GLY A 142 -37.96 19.83 -10.26
CA GLY A 142 -38.99 18.81 -10.51
C GLY A 142 -38.68 17.83 -11.65
N ILE A 143 -37.47 17.88 -12.21
CA ILE A 143 -36.99 16.96 -13.27
C ILE A 143 -36.36 15.72 -12.62
N GLY A 144 -35.65 15.93 -11.51
CA GLY A 144 -34.86 14.92 -10.83
C GLY A 144 -33.64 14.46 -11.63
N LEU A 145 -32.71 13.78 -10.96
CA LEU A 145 -31.57 13.17 -11.63
C LEU A 145 -32.00 11.89 -12.34
N GLN A 146 -32.04 11.93 -13.67
CA GLN A 146 -32.34 10.80 -14.54
C GLN A 146 -31.13 10.41 -15.40
N TRP A 147 -31.11 9.18 -15.91
CA TRP A 147 -30.03 8.70 -16.79
C TRP A 147 -29.85 9.55 -18.05
N ASN A 148 -30.95 10.10 -18.58
CA ASN A 148 -30.94 10.90 -19.82
C ASN A 148 -30.33 12.29 -19.60
N ASN A 149 -30.52 12.87 -18.41
CA ASN A 149 -30.12 14.24 -18.10
C ASN A 149 -28.77 14.30 -17.38
N PHE A 150 -28.09 13.16 -17.24
CA PHE A 150 -26.81 13.05 -16.55
C PHE A 150 -25.70 13.93 -17.18
N PHE A 151 -25.80 14.16 -18.48
CA PHE A 151 -24.87 14.98 -19.27
C PHE A 151 -25.36 16.41 -19.49
N GLU A 152 -26.63 16.70 -19.16
CA GLU A 152 -27.21 18.02 -19.34
C GLU A 152 -26.78 18.96 -18.22
N ARG A 153 -26.72 20.26 -18.55
CA ARG A 153 -26.31 21.30 -17.61
C ARG A 153 -27.56 21.91 -16.97
N PRO A 154 -27.67 21.91 -15.64
CA PRO A 154 -28.85 22.45 -14.94
C PRO A 154 -28.91 23.99 -14.97
N VAL A 155 -27.77 24.66 -15.13
CA VAL A 155 -27.64 26.12 -15.18
C VAL A 155 -26.78 26.48 -16.39
N GLU A 156 -27.32 27.24 -17.34
CA GLU A 156 -26.59 27.60 -18.57
C GLU A 156 -25.33 28.46 -18.30
N GLU A 157 -25.27 29.14 -17.16
CA GLU A 157 -24.15 30.00 -16.75
C GLU A 157 -22.99 29.26 -16.05
N ASP A 158 -23.22 28.04 -15.53
CA ASP A 158 -22.18 27.27 -14.85
C ASP A 158 -21.58 26.19 -15.78
N ASN A 159 -20.25 26.15 -15.83
CA ASN A 159 -19.51 25.19 -16.66
C ASN A 159 -19.33 23.83 -15.96
N PHE A 160 -19.68 23.72 -14.67
CA PHE A 160 -19.56 22.48 -13.91
C PHE A 160 -20.86 21.65 -13.99
N SER A 161 -20.72 20.34 -14.19
CA SER A 161 -21.84 19.41 -14.37
C SER A 161 -21.66 18.15 -13.52
N MET A 162 -22.75 17.40 -13.31
CA MET A 162 -22.74 16.13 -12.59
C MET A 162 -21.80 15.10 -13.23
N THR A 163 -21.66 15.12 -14.56
CA THR A 163 -20.69 14.27 -15.25
C THR A 163 -19.25 14.60 -14.85
N ILE A 164 -18.93 15.88 -14.65
CA ILE A 164 -17.59 16.31 -14.23
C ILE A 164 -17.30 15.85 -12.80
N SER A 165 -18.25 15.95 -11.87
CA SER A 165 -18.05 15.44 -10.49
C SER A 165 -17.83 13.93 -10.48
N VAL A 166 -18.61 13.16 -11.24
CA VAL A 166 -18.42 11.70 -11.36
C VAL A 166 -17.09 11.35 -12.00
N PHE A 167 -16.70 12.06 -13.06
CA PHE A 167 -15.40 11.87 -13.70
C PHE A 167 -14.23 12.15 -12.74
N MET A 168 -14.32 13.26 -11.98
CA MET A 168 -13.30 13.62 -10.98
C MET A 168 -13.21 12.57 -9.87
N MET A 169 -14.34 12.06 -9.37
CA MET A 169 -14.34 10.96 -8.39
C MET A 169 -13.65 9.70 -8.93
N VAL A 170 -13.94 9.29 -10.16
CA VAL A 170 -13.28 8.12 -10.77
C VAL A 170 -11.77 8.36 -10.93
N LEU A 171 -11.38 9.56 -11.36
CA LEU A 171 -9.99 9.98 -11.48
C LEU A 171 -9.28 9.97 -10.13
N ASP A 172 -9.91 10.49 -9.06
CA ASP A 172 -9.38 10.49 -7.71
C ASP A 172 -9.18 9.09 -7.17
N SER A 173 -10.13 8.16 -7.40
CA SER A 173 -9.96 6.76 -7.02
C SER A 173 -8.70 6.15 -7.65
N PHE A 174 -8.49 6.41 -8.95
CA PHE A 174 -7.29 5.94 -9.64
C PHE A 174 -6.02 6.60 -9.11
N LEU A 175 -6.03 7.92 -8.88
CA LEU A 175 -4.89 8.66 -8.33
C LEU A 175 -4.53 8.17 -6.92
N TYR A 176 -5.49 8.02 -6.02
CA TYR A 176 -5.26 7.52 -4.67
C TYR A 176 -4.78 6.07 -4.68
N GLY A 177 -5.29 5.23 -5.59
CA GLY A 177 -4.79 3.87 -5.80
C GLY A 177 -3.33 3.85 -6.27
N LEU A 178 -2.99 4.69 -7.25
CA LEU A 178 -1.62 4.83 -7.76
C LEU A 178 -0.65 5.36 -6.69
N MET A 179 -1.08 6.37 -5.93
CA MET A 179 -0.31 6.92 -4.81
C MET A 179 -0.11 5.87 -3.71
N THR A 180 -1.14 5.08 -3.38
CA THR A 180 -1.04 3.98 -2.40
C THR A 180 -0.01 2.94 -2.84
N TRP A 181 -0.06 2.53 -4.11
CA TRP A 181 0.90 1.58 -4.68
C TRP A 181 2.33 2.14 -4.68
N TYR A 182 2.51 3.41 -5.05
CA TYR A 182 3.82 4.07 -5.08
C TYR A 182 4.40 4.26 -3.68
N ILE A 183 3.62 4.83 -2.75
CA ILE A 183 4.07 5.11 -1.38
C ILE A 183 4.41 3.82 -0.65
N GLU A 184 3.63 2.74 -0.80
CA GLU A 184 4.00 1.47 -0.16
C GLU A 184 5.30 0.90 -0.74
N SER A 185 5.50 1.00 -2.05
CA SER A 185 6.68 0.43 -2.69
C SER A 185 7.97 1.17 -2.31
N VAL A 186 7.90 2.50 -2.17
CA VAL A 186 9.04 3.33 -1.76
C VAL A 186 9.21 3.36 -0.24
N PHE A 187 8.11 3.41 0.50
CA PHE A 187 8.07 3.52 1.96
C PHE A 187 7.18 2.42 2.57
N PRO A 188 7.64 1.14 2.60
CA PRO A 188 6.86 0.04 3.16
C PRO A 188 6.61 0.18 4.68
N GLY A 189 7.34 1.08 5.36
CA GLY A 189 7.19 1.40 6.78
C GLY A 189 8.37 0.87 7.59
N GLN A 190 8.09 0.24 8.74
CA GLN A 190 9.11 -0.34 9.63
C GLN A 190 9.67 -1.68 9.14
N TYR A 191 8.91 -2.40 8.31
CA TYR A 191 9.21 -3.74 7.83
C TYR A 191 9.12 -3.79 6.30
N GLY A 192 9.86 -4.72 5.69
CA GLY A 192 9.98 -4.84 4.24
C GLY A 192 11.15 -4.04 3.66
N ILE A 193 11.52 -4.37 2.42
CA ILE A 193 12.66 -3.75 1.73
C ILE A 193 12.15 -2.59 0.85
N PRO A 194 12.61 -1.35 1.10
CA PRO A 194 12.20 -0.20 0.31
C PRO A 194 12.78 -0.28 -1.09
N ARG A 195 11.98 0.06 -2.10
CA ARG A 195 12.44 0.22 -3.48
C ARG A 195 12.93 1.66 -3.73
N PRO A 196 13.86 1.87 -4.69
CA PRO A 196 14.27 3.22 -5.08
C PRO A 196 13.08 4.02 -5.63
N TRP A 197 13.10 5.35 -5.48
CA TRP A 197 12.00 6.22 -5.93
C TRP A 197 11.72 6.13 -7.44
N TYR A 198 12.74 5.85 -8.24
CA TYR A 198 12.64 5.66 -9.70
C TYR A 198 12.27 4.23 -10.13
N PHE A 199 11.86 3.35 -9.20
CA PHE A 199 11.51 1.97 -9.52
C PHE A 199 10.48 1.80 -10.66
N PRO A 200 9.47 2.67 -10.86
CA PRO A 200 8.49 2.45 -11.92
C PRO A 200 9.10 2.56 -13.32
N PHE A 201 10.21 3.29 -13.45
CA PHE A 201 10.92 3.51 -14.71
C PHE A 201 11.97 2.42 -15.00
N MET A 202 12.23 1.52 -14.05
CA MET A 202 13.18 0.43 -14.25
C MET A 202 12.55 -0.73 -15.03
N LYS A 203 13.15 -1.08 -16.18
CA LYS A 203 12.74 -2.26 -16.97
C LYS A 203 12.85 -3.57 -16.18
N SER A 204 13.78 -3.65 -15.23
CA SER A 204 13.96 -4.82 -14.35
C SER A 204 12.75 -5.07 -13.44
N TYR A 205 11.98 -4.04 -13.10
CA TYR A 205 10.75 -4.19 -12.31
C TYR A 205 9.64 -4.90 -13.09
N TRP A 206 9.41 -4.47 -14.34
CA TRP A 206 8.30 -4.96 -15.16
C TRP A 206 8.60 -6.27 -15.87
N PHE A 207 9.84 -6.44 -16.36
CA PHE A 207 10.22 -7.58 -17.19
C PHE A 207 11.06 -8.62 -16.45
N GLY A 208 11.37 -8.38 -15.17
CA GLY A 208 12.29 -9.21 -14.39
C GLY A 208 13.73 -9.04 -14.86
N GLU A 209 14.65 -9.15 -13.92
CA GLU A 209 16.07 -9.19 -14.25
C GLU A 209 16.39 -10.59 -14.82
N LYS A 210 17.06 -10.66 -15.97
CA LYS A 210 17.60 -11.95 -16.44
C LYS A 210 18.69 -12.33 -15.45
N SER A 211 18.48 -13.42 -14.73
CA SER A 211 19.45 -14.02 -13.80
C SER A 211 20.73 -14.28 -14.58
N GLY A 212 21.68 -13.35 -14.46
CA GLY A 212 22.86 -13.26 -15.30
C GLY A 212 24.09 -13.19 -14.43
N GLY A 213 24.66 -14.34 -14.13
CA GLY A 213 25.98 -14.45 -13.53
C GLY A 213 26.13 -15.66 -12.61
N GLN A 214 26.76 -16.71 -13.10
CA GLN A 214 27.49 -17.66 -12.26
C GLN A 214 28.47 -16.85 -11.40
N TRP A 215 28.19 -16.76 -10.10
CA TRP A 215 29.00 -15.95 -9.19
C TRP A 215 30.08 -16.83 -8.57
N LEU A 216 31.34 -16.52 -8.86
CA LEU A 216 32.50 -17.14 -8.22
C LEU A 216 32.75 -16.51 -6.84
N PRO A 217 32.97 -17.29 -5.77
CA PRO A 217 33.23 -16.73 -4.44
C PRO A 217 34.49 -15.85 -4.49
N SER A 218 34.36 -14.56 -4.12
CA SER A 218 35.52 -13.70 -3.92
C SER A 218 36.00 -13.87 -2.49
N HIS A 219 37.19 -14.44 -2.30
CA HIS A 219 37.84 -14.53 -1.01
C HIS A 219 38.10 -13.13 -0.44
N ALA A 220 37.46 -12.79 0.67
CA ALA A 220 37.86 -11.65 1.47
C ALA A 220 39.13 -12.03 2.23
N ALA A 221 40.27 -11.45 1.84
CA ALA A 221 41.51 -11.60 2.56
C ALA A 221 41.47 -10.76 3.85
N GLY A 222 41.53 -11.43 5.00
CA GLY A 222 42.03 -10.85 6.26
C GLY A 222 41.08 -10.86 7.45
N SER A 223 41.28 -11.81 8.37
CA SER A 223 41.71 -11.51 9.76
C SER A 223 41.94 -12.85 10.48
N SER A 224 43.20 -13.11 10.78
CA SER A 224 43.74 -14.25 11.51
C SER A 224 43.34 -14.20 12.99
N GLU A 225 42.21 -14.82 13.34
CA GLU A 225 41.91 -15.36 14.70
C GLU A 225 40.56 -16.12 14.79
N ILE A 226 39.92 -16.44 13.67
CA ILE A 226 38.65 -17.18 13.63
C ILE A 226 38.93 -18.58 13.11
N CYS A 227 38.55 -19.61 13.87
CA CYS A 227 38.56 -20.99 13.41
C CYS A 227 37.55 -21.14 12.27
N MET A 228 38.00 -20.89 11.04
CA MET A 228 37.22 -21.11 9.83
C MET A 228 37.46 -22.54 9.37
N GLU A 229 36.41 -23.35 9.39
CA GLU A 229 36.41 -24.64 8.72
C GLU A 229 36.58 -24.41 7.22
N GLU A 230 37.30 -25.30 6.53
CA GLU A 230 37.47 -25.18 5.08
C GLU A 230 36.12 -25.34 4.38
N ASP A 231 35.92 -24.51 3.35
CA ASP A 231 34.70 -24.55 2.54
C ASP A 231 34.57 -25.93 1.85
N PRO A 232 33.45 -26.67 2.04
CA PRO A 232 33.24 -27.97 1.43
C PRO A 232 33.16 -27.84 -0.09
N SER A 233 34.17 -28.35 -0.79
CA SER A 233 34.29 -28.30 -2.25
C SER A 233 33.28 -29.14 -3.03
N HIS A 234 32.59 -30.07 -2.35
CA HIS A 234 31.69 -31.06 -2.95
C HIS A 234 30.21 -30.68 -2.89
N LEU A 235 29.84 -29.61 -2.16
CA LEU A 235 28.45 -29.19 -2.01
C LEU A 235 28.18 -27.88 -2.74
N PRO A 236 27.03 -27.76 -3.42
CA PRO A 236 26.65 -26.50 -4.04
C PRO A 236 26.33 -25.44 -2.98
N LEU A 237 26.63 -24.19 -3.32
CA LEU A 237 26.41 -23.03 -2.45
C LEU A 237 24.92 -22.67 -2.43
N GLY A 238 24.28 -22.80 -1.27
CA GLY A 238 22.87 -22.47 -1.10
C GLY A 238 22.68 -20.98 -0.77
N VAL A 239 23.40 -20.47 0.22
CA VAL A 239 23.29 -19.08 0.68
C VAL A 239 24.68 -18.49 0.90
N SER A 240 24.92 -17.27 0.42
CA SER A 240 26.20 -16.56 0.59
C SER A 240 25.95 -15.16 1.11
N ILE A 241 26.53 -14.85 2.26
CA ILE A 241 26.48 -13.55 2.92
C ILE A 241 27.81 -12.85 2.70
N LYS A 242 27.79 -11.59 2.24
CA LYS A 242 29.01 -10.80 1.98
C LYS A 242 28.97 -9.47 2.70
N ASN A 243 29.91 -9.31 3.64
CA ASN A 243 30.14 -8.08 4.39
C ASN A 243 28.84 -7.45 4.90
N LEU A 244 27.94 -8.28 5.44
CA LEU A 244 26.59 -7.85 5.81
C LEU A 244 26.65 -6.98 7.06
N VAL A 245 26.15 -5.76 6.93
CA VAL A 245 26.10 -4.78 8.01
C VAL A 245 24.66 -4.36 8.25
N LYS A 246 24.25 -4.28 9.51
CA LYS A 246 22.94 -3.76 9.91
C LYS A 246 23.04 -2.83 11.10
N VAL A 247 22.60 -1.59 10.89
CA VAL A 247 22.43 -0.56 11.92
C VAL A 247 20.95 -0.19 12.03
N TYR A 248 20.38 -0.29 13.22
CA TYR A 248 18.99 0.14 13.47
C TYR A 248 18.91 1.65 13.73
N ARG A 249 17.92 2.31 13.11
CA ARG A 249 17.76 3.77 13.16
C ARG A 249 17.43 4.29 14.57
N ASP A 250 16.64 3.53 15.33
CA ASP A 250 16.09 3.96 16.62
C ASP A 250 17.12 4.03 17.77
N GLY A 251 18.39 3.68 17.52
CA GLY A 251 19.44 3.82 18.52
C GLY A 251 20.87 3.79 17.99
N LYS A 252 21.08 3.90 16.67
CA LYS A 252 22.40 3.70 16.01
C LYS A 252 23.12 2.43 16.49
N LYS A 253 22.36 1.40 16.89
CA LYS A 253 22.92 0.15 17.38
C LYS A 253 23.34 -0.70 16.20
N LEU A 254 24.63 -0.97 16.12
CA LEU A 254 25.22 -1.94 15.20
C LEU A 254 24.78 -3.33 15.66
N ALA A 255 23.93 -3.98 14.86
CA ALA A 255 23.38 -5.30 15.16
C ALA A 255 24.14 -6.42 14.44
N VAL A 256 24.69 -6.13 13.27
CA VAL A 256 25.56 -7.02 12.50
C VAL A 256 26.66 -6.16 11.91
N ASP A 257 27.91 -6.61 12.04
CA ASP A 257 29.10 -5.90 11.57
C ASP A 257 29.93 -6.82 10.67
N GLY A 258 29.92 -6.53 9.37
CA GLY A 258 30.77 -7.17 8.36
C GLY A 258 30.65 -8.69 8.24
N LEU A 259 29.48 -9.28 8.55
CA LEU A 259 29.32 -10.73 8.54
C LEU A 259 29.50 -11.29 7.11
N THR A 260 30.43 -12.21 6.95
CA THR A 260 30.66 -12.95 5.70
C THR A 260 30.62 -14.44 6.01
N LEU A 261 29.69 -15.15 5.38
CA LEU A 261 29.42 -16.56 5.70
C LEU A 261 28.76 -17.25 4.51
N ASN A 262 29.13 -18.51 4.27
CA ASN A 262 28.55 -19.35 3.23
C ASN A 262 27.81 -20.52 3.88
N PHE A 263 26.66 -20.88 3.32
CA PHE A 263 25.87 -22.06 3.67
C PHE A 263 25.69 -22.93 2.43
N TYR A 264 25.86 -24.23 2.61
CA TYR A 264 25.85 -25.22 1.54
C TYR A 264 24.58 -26.06 1.55
N GLU A 265 24.13 -26.49 0.37
CA GLU A 265 22.95 -27.34 0.27
C GLU A 265 23.20 -28.71 0.93
N GLY A 266 22.15 -29.28 1.54
CA GLY A 266 22.23 -30.56 2.25
C GLY A 266 22.87 -30.50 3.65
N GLN A 267 23.37 -29.34 4.08
CA GLN A 267 23.89 -29.15 5.44
C GLN A 267 22.83 -28.58 6.39
N ILE A 268 22.82 -29.09 7.62
CA ILE A 268 22.09 -28.47 8.73
C ILE A 268 23.06 -27.54 9.45
N THR A 269 22.79 -26.25 9.36
CA THR A 269 23.65 -25.22 9.96
C THR A 269 22.94 -24.63 11.18
N SER A 270 23.69 -24.47 12.27
CA SER A 270 23.18 -23.90 13.52
C SER A 270 23.88 -22.58 13.79
N PHE A 271 23.11 -21.51 13.97
CA PHE A 271 23.67 -20.20 14.27
C PHE A 271 23.62 -19.96 15.78
N LEU A 272 24.78 -20.06 16.44
CA LEU A 272 24.93 -20.00 17.89
C LEU A 272 25.67 -18.72 18.33
N GLY A 273 25.36 -18.23 19.51
CA GLY A 273 25.98 -17.03 20.08
C GLY A 273 25.16 -16.44 21.21
N HIS A 274 25.71 -15.48 21.95
CA HIS A 274 25.00 -14.83 23.06
C HIS A 274 23.78 -14.01 22.59
N ASN A 275 22.90 -13.66 23.53
CA ASN A 275 21.78 -12.76 23.24
C ASN A 275 22.29 -11.40 22.77
N GLY A 276 21.73 -10.88 21.68
CA GLY A 276 22.17 -9.62 21.07
C GLY A 276 23.35 -9.74 20.10
N ALA A 277 23.88 -10.94 19.83
CA ALA A 277 24.95 -11.16 18.84
C ALA A 277 24.53 -10.98 17.35
N GLY A 278 23.31 -10.51 17.07
CA GLY A 278 22.83 -10.29 15.70
C GLY A 278 22.15 -11.49 15.02
N LYS A 279 22.06 -12.66 15.66
CA LYS A 279 21.49 -13.89 15.06
C LYS A 279 20.14 -13.72 14.38
N THR A 280 19.15 -13.26 15.16
CA THR A 280 17.78 -13.01 14.67
C THR A 280 17.76 -11.90 13.62
N THR A 281 18.66 -10.91 13.73
CA THR A 281 18.78 -9.82 12.76
C THR A 281 19.29 -10.32 11.41
N THR A 282 20.35 -11.14 11.39
CA THR A 282 20.85 -11.78 10.17
C THR A 282 19.75 -12.61 9.51
N MET A 283 19.05 -13.44 10.28
CA MET A 283 17.97 -14.28 9.74
C MET A 283 16.79 -13.46 9.22
N SER A 284 16.47 -12.34 9.86
CA SER A 284 15.43 -11.42 9.38
C SER A 284 15.83 -10.70 8.08
N ILE A 285 17.12 -10.48 7.84
CA ILE A 285 17.61 -9.91 6.59
C ILE A 285 17.55 -10.94 5.45
N LEU A 286 17.99 -12.18 5.70
CA LEU A 286 17.94 -13.25 4.71
C LEU A 286 16.52 -13.57 4.23
N THR A 287 15.54 -13.41 5.11
CA THR A 287 14.11 -13.63 4.81
C THR A 287 13.43 -12.40 4.20
N GLY A 288 14.16 -11.28 4.09
CA GLY A 288 13.68 -10.03 3.51
C GLY A 288 12.72 -9.24 4.39
N LEU A 289 12.69 -9.50 5.71
CA LEU A 289 11.89 -8.73 6.67
C LEU A 289 12.51 -7.36 6.92
N PHE A 290 13.85 -7.27 6.92
CA PHE A 290 14.59 -6.02 7.02
C PHE A 290 15.61 -5.88 5.89
N PRO A 291 15.81 -4.67 5.33
CA PRO A 291 16.91 -4.41 4.42
C PRO A 291 18.26 -4.42 5.16
N PRO A 292 19.36 -4.84 4.52
CA PRO A 292 20.70 -4.58 5.02
C PRO A 292 21.01 -3.07 5.03
N THR A 293 21.96 -2.64 5.87
CA THR A 293 22.49 -1.27 5.85
C THR A 293 23.65 -1.14 4.85
N SER A 294 24.49 -2.17 4.78
CA SER A 294 25.55 -2.34 3.77
C SER A 294 25.80 -3.83 3.57
N GLY A 295 26.50 -4.18 2.49
CA GLY A 295 26.69 -5.57 2.06
C GLY A 295 25.45 -6.15 1.38
N THR A 296 25.52 -7.43 1.04
CA THR A 296 24.42 -8.16 0.38
C THR A 296 24.44 -9.63 0.76
N ALA A 297 23.36 -10.34 0.42
CA ALA A 297 23.30 -11.79 0.50
C ALA A 297 22.70 -12.37 -0.79
N PHE A 298 23.17 -13.56 -1.15
CA PHE A 298 22.70 -14.31 -2.30
C PHE A 298 22.08 -15.61 -1.82
N ILE A 299 20.88 -15.94 -2.29
CA ILE A 299 20.19 -17.21 -2.02
C ILE A 299 19.95 -17.88 -3.37
N LEU A 300 20.53 -19.06 -3.57
CA LEU A 300 20.48 -19.81 -4.84
C LEU A 300 20.93 -18.93 -6.03
N GLY A 301 22.00 -18.15 -5.83
CA GLY A 301 22.56 -17.23 -6.82
C GLY A 301 21.77 -15.93 -7.04
N LYS A 302 20.69 -15.68 -6.30
CA LYS A 302 19.81 -14.50 -6.45
C LYS A 302 20.04 -13.51 -5.32
N ASP A 303 20.14 -12.22 -5.64
CA ASP A 303 20.34 -11.16 -4.64
C ASP A 303 19.05 -10.90 -3.86
N ILE A 304 19.16 -10.87 -2.52
CA ILE A 304 18.02 -10.56 -1.63
C ILE A 304 17.45 -9.16 -1.85
N SER A 305 18.18 -8.22 -2.43
CA SER A 305 17.71 -6.84 -2.63
C SER A 305 16.85 -6.69 -3.87
N SER A 306 17.12 -7.47 -4.92
CA SER A 306 16.44 -7.38 -6.22
C SER A 306 15.44 -8.51 -6.46
N GLU A 307 15.75 -9.75 -6.06
CA GLU A 307 15.06 -10.97 -6.50
C GLU A 307 14.28 -11.69 -5.38
N LEU A 308 13.97 -11.00 -4.30
CA LEU A 308 13.31 -11.57 -3.11
C LEU A 308 12.01 -12.33 -3.38
N ASN A 309 11.20 -11.87 -4.33
CA ASN A 309 9.95 -12.55 -4.69
C ASN A 309 10.21 -13.95 -5.25
N THR A 310 11.32 -14.13 -5.97
CA THR A 310 11.71 -15.44 -6.51
C THR A 310 12.37 -16.30 -5.43
N ILE A 311 13.16 -15.68 -4.55
CA ILE A 311 13.79 -16.35 -3.40
C ILE A 311 12.72 -16.93 -2.46
N ARG A 312 11.69 -16.16 -2.13
CA ARG A 312 10.60 -16.56 -1.21
C ARG A 312 9.79 -17.76 -1.70
N LYS A 313 9.75 -18.04 -3.01
CA LYS A 313 9.12 -19.26 -3.53
C LYS A 313 9.87 -20.54 -3.15
N ASN A 314 11.17 -20.43 -2.89
CA ASN A 314 12.06 -21.55 -2.60
C ASN A 314 12.57 -21.53 -1.14
N LEU A 315 12.17 -20.54 -0.33
CA LEU A 315 12.65 -20.33 1.04
C LEU A 315 11.46 -20.32 2.02
N GLY A 316 11.43 -21.29 2.93
CA GLY A 316 10.50 -21.32 4.05
C GLY A 316 11.08 -20.67 5.31
N VAL A 317 10.22 -20.06 6.14
CA VAL A 317 10.62 -19.40 7.38
C VAL A 317 9.63 -19.77 8.49
N CYS A 318 10.16 -20.18 9.63
CA CYS A 318 9.38 -20.33 10.86
C CYS A 318 9.74 -19.16 11.81
N PRO A 319 8.84 -18.18 12.00
CA PRO A 319 9.10 -17.05 12.89
C PRO A 319 9.10 -17.48 14.37
N GLN A 320 9.72 -16.65 15.22
CA GLN A 320 9.76 -16.89 16.68
C GLN A 320 8.37 -16.76 17.34
N HIS A 321 7.51 -15.90 16.80
CA HIS A 321 6.13 -15.76 17.27
C HIS A 321 5.24 -16.64 16.40
N ASN A 322 4.26 -17.30 17.02
CA ASN A 322 3.27 -18.04 16.26
C ASN A 322 2.43 -17.04 15.46
N VAL A 323 2.44 -17.20 14.14
CA VAL A 323 1.54 -16.46 13.26
C VAL A 323 0.22 -17.23 13.27
N LEU A 324 -0.58 -16.97 14.30
CA LEU A 324 -1.95 -17.43 14.37
C LEU A 324 -2.81 -16.37 13.67
N PHE A 325 -3.70 -16.84 12.81
CA PHE A 325 -4.78 -16.02 12.28
C PHE A 325 -5.93 -16.18 13.28
N ASP A 326 -6.19 -15.12 14.07
CA ASP A 326 -7.37 -15.09 14.94
C ASP A 326 -8.62 -15.11 14.03
N GLU A 327 -9.62 -15.93 14.39
CA GLU A 327 -10.87 -16.14 13.62
C GLU A 327 -11.73 -14.89 13.46
#